data_AF-A0A1G1NCX4-F1
#
_entry.id   AF-A0A1G1NCX4-F1
#
_cell.length_a   1.000
_cell.length_b   1.000
_cell.length_c   1.000
_cell.angle_alpha   90.00
_cell.angle_beta   90.00
_cell.angle_gamma   90.00
#
_symmetry.space_group_name_H-M   'P 1'
#
loop_
_entity.id
_entity.type
_entity.pdbx_description
1 polymer ?
#
loop_
_entity_poly.entity_id
_entity_poly.type
_entity_poly.pdbx_seq_one_letter_code
_entity_poly.pdbx_strand_id
1 'polypeptide(L)'
;MLDKEKKMDFQPEHKNQIPEPAQTQTQGIFSKGNTIAIFTMLSILVTMKEQLGLEAMLEYVEKYLTIMGGQNPRMKYAVKYALSLMSVEKMYHDAITKT
;
A
#
# COMPACT_ATOMS: atom_id res chain seq x y z
N MET A 1 -60.52 33.45 -33.97
CA MET A 1 -60.48 32.21 -33.17
C MET A 1 -60.34 31.05 -34.14
N LEU A 2 -59.15 30.44 -34.21
CA LEU A 2 -58.94 29.15 -34.86
C LEU A 2 -57.60 28.56 -34.37
N ASP A 3 -57.71 27.37 -33.79
CA ASP A 3 -56.68 26.60 -33.09
C ASP A 3 -55.48 26.22 -33.95
N LYS A 4 -54.27 26.26 -33.35
CA LYS A 4 -53.15 25.37 -33.71
C LYS A 4 -52.32 25.05 -32.47
N GLU A 5 -52.79 24.08 -31.69
CA GLU A 5 -51.93 23.29 -30.82
C GLU A 5 -50.97 22.41 -31.64
N LYS A 6 -49.84 22.09 -31.01
CA LYS A 6 -49.12 20.80 -31.11
C LYS A 6 -48.12 20.61 -32.26
N LYS A 7 -46.84 20.76 -31.90
CA LYS A 7 -45.71 19.92 -32.33
C LYS A 7 -44.87 19.71 -31.05
N MET A 8 -45.12 18.70 -30.22
CA MET A 8 -44.64 17.32 -30.29
C MET A 8 -43.25 17.19 -30.92
N ASP A 9 -42.21 17.55 -30.16
CA ASP A 9 -40.85 17.09 -30.41
C ASP A 9 -40.69 15.71 -29.77
N PHE A 10 -40.39 14.71 -30.59
CA PHE A 10 -40.17 13.33 -30.18
C PHE A 10 -38.75 12.91 -30.59
N GLN A 11 -38.00 12.50 -29.56
CA GLN A 11 -36.93 11.48 -29.55
C GLN A 11 -35.51 11.81 -30.06
N PRO A 12 -34.43 11.06 -29.67
CA PRO A 12 -34.37 9.96 -28.69
C PRO A 12 -33.07 9.83 -27.82
N GLU A 13 -33.08 8.80 -26.96
CA GLU A 13 -31.95 7.96 -26.49
C GLU A 13 -31.26 8.22 -25.14
N HIS A 14 -31.49 7.22 -24.27
CA HIS A 14 -30.75 6.87 -23.08
C HIS A 14 -29.23 6.88 -23.29
N LYS A 15 -28.51 7.60 -22.43
CA LYS A 15 -27.23 7.13 -21.91
C LYS A 15 -27.29 7.19 -20.39
N ASN A 16 -27.68 6.05 -19.80
CA ASN A 16 -27.31 5.74 -18.42
C ASN A 16 -25.78 5.77 -18.39
N GLN A 17 -25.20 6.90 -18.00
CA GLN A 17 -23.80 6.96 -17.61
C GLN A 17 -23.71 6.25 -16.26
N ILE A 18 -23.48 4.95 -16.30
CA ILE A 18 -22.82 4.26 -15.19
C ILE A 18 -21.42 4.85 -15.16
N PRO A 19 -20.99 5.55 -14.09
CA PRO A 19 -19.58 5.84 -13.93
C PRO A 19 -18.86 4.50 -13.78
N GLU A 20 -17.97 4.27 -14.74
CA GLU A 20 -16.92 3.26 -14.83
C GLU A 20 -16.49 2.69 -13.47
N PRO A 21 -16.26 1.37 -13.32
CA PRO A 21 -15.77 0.81 -12.06
C PRO A 21 -14.50 1.55 -11.67
N ALA A 22 -14.53 2.18 -10.49
CA ALA A 22 -13.41 2.90 -9.91
C ALA A 22 -12.16 2.03 -10.04
N GLN A 23 -11.30 2.42 -10.99
CA GLN A 23 -10.05 1.76 -11.29
C GLN A 23 -9.33 1.67 -9.96
N THR A 24 -9.22 0.44 -9.44
CA THR A 24 -8.50 0.17 -8.22
C THR A 24 -7.05 0.50 -8.54
N GLN A 25 -6.63 1.74 -8.22
CA GLN A 25 -5.24 2.11 -8.26
C GLN A 25 -4.54 1.20 -7.26
N THR A 26 -4.05 0.07 -7.75
CA THR A 26 -2.93 -0.63 -7.16
C THR A 26 -1.75 0.32 -7.24
N GLN A 27 -1.73 1.30 -6.32
CA GLN A 27 -0.54 2.08 -6.03
C GLN A 27 0.47 1.07 -5.52
N GLY A 28 1.28 0.58 -6.46
CA GLY A 28 2.34 -0.37 -6.20
C GLY A 28 3.18 0.17 -5.07
N ILE A 29 3.48 -0.70 -4.12
CA ILE A 29 4.40 -0.46 -3.00
C ILE A 29 5.79 0.02 -3.53
N PHE A 30 6.04 -0.14 -4.83
CA PHE A 30 7.23 0.29 -5.58
C PHE A 30 7.06 1.60 -6.38
N SER A 31 6.16 2.50 -6.00
CA SER A 31 6.25 3.88 -6.50
C SER A 31 7.59 4.48 -6.04
N LYS A 32 8.27 5.26 -6.89
CA LYS A 32 9.61 5.82 -6.58
C LYS A 32 9.64 6.56 -5.23
N GLY A 33 8.53 7.21 -4.85
CA GLY A 33 8.38 7.88 -3.56
C GLY A 33 8.34 6.92 -2.37
N ASN A 34 7.66 5.78 -2.51
CA ASN A 34 7.60 4.76 -1.47
C ASN A 34 8.97 4.11 -1.24
N THR A 35 9.75 3.89 -2.31
CA THR A 35 11.10 3.32 -2.19
C THR A 35 12.05 4.25 -1.44
N ILE A 36 12.00 5.56 -1.68
CA ILE A 36 12.83 6.54 -0.96
C ILE A 36 12.45 6.56 0.53
N ALA A 37 11.16 6.58 0.85
CA ALA A 37 10.69 6.58 2.24
C ALA A 37 11.13 5.31 2.99
N ILE A 38 11.00 4.14 2.36
CA ILE A 38 11.44 2.86 2.92
C ILE A 38 12.95 2.88 3.15
N PHE A 39 13.73 3.32 2.15
CA PHE A 39 15.18 3.38 2.27
C PHE A 39 15.62 4.29 3.42
N THR A 40 15.08 5.51 3.50
CA THR A 40 15.36 6.46 4.57
C THR A 40 15.04 5.87 5.94
N MET A 41 13.88 5.23 6.08
CA MET A 41 13.48 4.60 7.35
C MET A 41 14.47 3.50 7.76
N LEU A 42 14.88 2.64 6.83
CA LEU A 42 15.89 1.61 7.09
C LEU A 42 17.23 2.20 7.52
N SER A 43 17.69 3.28 6.86
CA SER A 43 18.93 3.96 7.25
C SER A 43 18.87 4.51 8.67
N ILE A 44 17.75 5.14 9.06
CA ILE A 44 17.55 5.64 10.44
C ILE A 44 17.67 4.50 11.44
N LEU A 45 17.03 3.35 11.17
CA LEU A 45 17.07 2.20 12.06
C LEU A 45 18.48 1.63 12.23
N VAL A 46 19.28 1.59 11.15
CA VAL A 46 20.70 1.19 11.21
C VAL A 46 21.49 2.16 12.10
N THR A 47 21.33 3.47 11.90
CA THR A 47 22.01 4.47 12.73
C THR A 47 21.59 4.38 14.19
N MET A 48 20.31 4.13 14.48
CA MET A 48 19.83 3.94 15.85
C MET A 48 20.47 2.72 16.52
N LYS A 49 20.59 1.60 15.80
CA LYS A 49 21.29 0.41 16.30
C LYS A 49 22.73 0.74 16.71
N GLU A 50 23.44 1.51 15.89
CA GLU A 50 24.84 1.86 16.12
C GLU A 50 25.04 2.86 17.27
N GLN A 51 24.14 3.85 17.40
CA GLN A 51 24.32 4.97 18.32
C GLN A 51 23.63 4.78 19.68
N LEU A 52 22.50 4.07 19.71
CA LEU A 52 21.59 4.00 20.86
C LEU A 52 21.43 2.58 21.40
N GLY A 53 21.95 1.57 20.69
CA GLY A 53 21.76 0.17 21.03
C GLY A 53 20.55 -0.46 20.35
N LEU A 54 20.40 -1.77 20.55
CA LEU A 54 19.44 -2.59 19.82
C LEU A 54 18.00 -2.38 20.32
N GLU A 55 17.84 -2.09 21.61
CA GLU A 55 16.55 -1.89 22.26
C GLU A 55 15.80 -0.69 21.67
N ALA A 56 16.50 0.43 21.49
CA ALA A 56 15.94 1.64 20.89
C ALA A 56 15.54 1.42 19.42
N MET A 57 16.35 0.65 18.67
CA MET A 57 16.01 0.27 17.30
C MET A 57 14.72 -0.54 17.25
N LEU A 58 14.58 -1.56 18.13
CA LEU A 58 13.40 -2.43 18.16
C LEU A 58 12.12 -1.65 18.46
N GLU A 59 12.14 -0.76 19.47
CA GLU A 59 10.98 0.07 19.80
C GLU A 59 10.52 0.91 18.59
N TYR A 60 11.48 1.46 17.84
CA TYR A 60 11.19 2.31 16.68
C TYR A 60 10.66 1.49 15.49
N VAL A 61 11.21 0.28 15.26
CA VAL A 61 10.68 -0.68 14.27
C VAL A 61 9.22 -1.01 14.56
N GLU A 62 8.88 -1.33 15.81
CA GLU A 62 7.51 -1.68 16.21
C GLU A 62 6.52 -0.54 15.96
N LYS A 63 6.91 0.70 16.29
CA LYS A 63 6.11 1.90 16.03
C LYS A 63 5.82 2.06 14.54
N TYR A 64 6.84 1.92 13.69
CA TYR A 64 6.64 2.05 12.25
C TYR A 64 5.81 0.91 11.65
N LEU A 65 6.03 -0.33 12.08
CA LEU A 65 5.21 -1.46 11.65
C LEU A 65 3.74 -1.27 12.03
N THR A 66 3.47 -0.65 13.19
CA THR A 66 2.12 -0.31 13.63
C THR A 66 1.49 0.75 12.72
N ILE A 67 2.20 1.84 12.43
CA ILE A 67 1.72 2.93 11.56
C ILE A 67 1.47 2.40 10.14
N MET A 68 2.47 1.77 9.53
CA MET A 68 2.37 1.23 8.17
C MET A 68 1.31 0.13 8.06
N GLY A 69 1.24 -0.75 9.06
CA GLY A 69 0.26 -1.82 9.11
C GLY A 69 -1.17 -1.34 9.34
N GLY A 70 -1.35 -0.20 10.02
CA GLY A 70 -2.64 0.48 10.18
C GLY A 70 -3.09 1.19 8.90
N GLN A 71 -2.17 1.82 8.17
CA GLN A 71 -2.45 2.50 6.90
C GLN A 71 -2.77 1.52 5.77
N ASN A 72 -2.17 0.34 5.76
CA ASN A 72 -2.41 -0.67 4.73
C ASN A 72 -2.55 -2.08 5.31
N PRO A 73 -3.77 -2.46 5.77
CA PRO A 73 -4.03 -3.79 6.32
C PRO A 73 -3.76 -4.92 5.33
N ARG A 74 -4.04 -4.71 4.03
CA ARG A 74 -3.81 -5.71 2.98
C ARG A 74 -2.33 -6.03 2.84
N MET A 75 -1.48 -5.01 2.83
CA MET A 75 -0.02 -5.17 2.85
C MET A 75 0.44 -5.90 4.11
N LYS A 76 -0.09 -5.52 5.29
CA LYS A 76 0.23 -6.19 6.56
C LYS A 76 -0.06 -7.70 6.49
N TYR A 77 -1.23 -8.09 5.97
CA TYR A 77 -1.56 -9.51 5.80
C TYR A 77 -0.67 -10.21 4.77
N ALA A 78 -0.42 -9.58 3.62
CA ALA A 78 0.43 -10.15 2.59
C ALA A 78 1.87 -10.40 3.09
N VAL A 79 2.45 -9.42 3.80
CA VAL A 79 3.78 -9.54 4.40
C VAL A 79 3.80 -10.63 5.49
N LYS A 80 2.79 -10.67 6.37
CA LYS A 80 2.68 -11.73 7.38
C LYS A 80 2.57 -13.12 6.76
N TYR A 81 1.77 -13.27 5.71
CA TYR A 81 1.63 -14.52 5.00
C TYR A 81 2.95 -14.93 4.34
N ALA A 82 3.61 -14.01 3.63
CA ALA A 82 4.92 -14.26 3.05
C ALA A 82 5.95 -14.69 4.11
N LEU A 83 5.99 -14.01 5.26
CA LEU A 83 6.86 -14.38 6.38
C LEU A 83 6.54 -15.77 6.94
N SER A 84 5.27 -16.19 6.98
CA SER A 84 4.89 -17.53 7.43
C SER A 84 5.37 -18.65 6.50
N LEU A 85 5.64 -18.34 5.24
CA LEU A 85 6.21 -19.28 4.26
C LEU A 85 7.75 -19.32 4.32
N MET A 86 8.37 -18.39 5.05
CA MET A 86 9.83 -18.26 5.17
C MET A 86 10.28 -18.80 6.52
N SER A 87 11.38 -19.56 6.54
CA SER A 87 12.05 -19.93 7.79
C SER A 87 13.10 -18.87 8.13
N VAL A 88 12.79 -18.05 9.14
CA VAL A 88 13.72 -17.02 9.66
C VAL A 88 15.01 -17.66 10.17
N GLU A 89 14.90 -18.81 10.83
CA GLU A 89 16.04 -19.60 11.32
C GLU A 89 16.95 -20.04 10.16
N LYS A 90 16.36 -20.57 9.08
CA LYS A 90 17.13 -20.93 7.88
C LYS A 90 17.82 -19.71 7.28
N MET A 91 17.12 -18.57 7.16
CA MET A 91 17.71 -17.34 6.63
C MET A 91 18.89 -16.86 7.48
N TYR A 92 18.78 -16.95 8.80
CA TYR A 92 19.85 -16.61 9.72
C TYR A 92 21.07 -17.52 9.53
N HIS A 93 20.85 -18.83 9.51
CA HIS A 93 21.92 -19.80 9.27
C HIS A 93 22.58 -19.59 7.91
N ASP A 94 21.81 -19.40 6.84
CA ASP A 94 22.34 -19.16 5.50
C ASP A 94 23.21 -17.89 5.44
N ALA A 95 22.91 -16.87 6.25
CA ALA A 95 23.69 -15.63 6.31
C ALA A 95 25.02 -15.83 7.06
N ILE A 96 25.00 -16.49 8.22
CA ILE A 96 26.21 -16.67 9.03
C ILE A 96 27.17 -17.73 8.47
N THR A 97 26.67 -18.71 7.69
CA THR A 97 27.51 -19.78 7.13
C THR A 97 28.21 -19.37 5.83
N LYS A 98 27.81 -18.25 5.23
CA LYS A 98 28.43 -17.68 4.02
C LYS A 98 29.47 -16.59 4.31
N THR A 99 29.78 -16.35 5.59
CA THR A 99 30.81 -15.39 6.04
C THR A 99 32.03 -16.17 6.53
#